data_AF-A0A3C0DTD5-F1
#
_entry.id   AF-A0A3C0DTD5-F1
#
_cell.length_a   1.000
_cell.length_b   1.000
_cell.length_c   1.000
_cell.angle_alpha   90.00
_cell.angle_beta   90.00
_cell.angle_gamma   90.00
#
_symmetry.space_group_name_H-M   'P 1'
#
loop_
_entity.id
_entity.type
_entity.pdbx_description
1 polymer ?
#
loop_
_entity_poly.entity_id
_entity_poly.type
_entity_poly.pdbx_seq_one_letter_code
_entity_poly.pdbx_strand_id
1 'polypeptide(L)'
;WWTEAEQVEDYDHTAFALATADASGRPSVRMLLLKGATEDGFTFYTNFNSRKSADLKTNPNAAICFHWKTLRRQIRINGPVSPVSKEEADAYFASRDHGSRVGAWASLQSSPMNSRSELQQR
;
A
#
# COMPACT_ATOMS: atom_id res chain seq x y z
N TRP A 1 4.36 5.94 -20.47
CA TRP A 1 4.28 4.70 -19.67
C TRP A 1 3.10 4.75 -18.69
N TRP A 2 3.10 5.64 -17.69
CA TRP A 2 1.96 5.75 -16.75
C TRP A 2 0.62 6.02 -17.46
N THR A 3 0.55 7.10 -18.25
CA THR A 3 -0.65 7.44 -19.05
C THR A 3 -1.07 6.33 -20.01
N GLU A 4 -0.13 5.54 -20.52
CA GLU A 4 -0.48 4.40 -21.38
C GLU A 4 -1.15 3.29 -20.56
N ALA A 5 -0.64 3.00 -19.36
CA ALA A 5 -1.18 1.98 -18.49
C ALA A 5 -2.59 2.33 -18.00
N GLU A 6 -2.82 3.61 -17.68
CA GLU A 6 -4.14 4.13 -17.31
C GLU A 6 -5.22 3.84 -18.36
N GLN A 7 -4.86 3.82 -19.64
CA GLN A 7 -5.82 3.61 -20.73
C GLN A 7 -6.06 2.13 -21.06
N VAL A 8 -5.16 1.21 -20.67
CA VAL A 8 -5.18 -0.18 -21.18
C VAL A 8 -5.13 -1.27 -20.11
N GLU A 9 -4.86 -0.93 -18.85
CA GLU A 9 -4.90 -1.92 -17.76
C GLU A 9 -6.32 -1.99 -17.18
N ASP A 10 -7.02 -3.10 -17.43
CA ASP A 10 -8.46 -3.30 -17.15
C ASP A 10 -8.85 -3.17 -15.67
N TYR A 11 -7.92 -3.40 -14.74
CA TYR A 11 -8.21 -3.45 -13.31
C TYR A 11 -7.78 -2.17 -12.60
N ASP A 12 -6.48 -2.02 -12.39
CA ASP A 12 -5.94 -0.85 -11.70
C ASP A 12 -4.46 -0.69 -12.05
N HIS A 13 -4.15 0.28 -12.91
CA HIS A 13 -2.77 0.61 -13.27
C HIS A 13 -1.93 1.09 -12.08
N THR A 14 -2.58 1.52 -10.98
CA THR A 14 -1.91 1.97 -9.75
C THR A 14 -1.51 0.82 -8.83
N ALA A 15 -1.95 -0.42 -9.10
CA ALA A 15 -1.61 -1.57 -8.29
C ALA A 15 -0.12 -1.94 -8.43
N PHE A 16 0.55 -2.12 -7.29
CA PHE A 16 1.95 -2.56 -7.24
C PHE A 16 2.18 -3.58 -6.14
N ALA A 17 3.17 -4.45 -6.33
CA ALA A 17 3.67 -5.34 -5.29
C ALA A 17 4.69 -4.60 -4.44
N LEU A 18 4.44 -4.48 -3.12
CA LEU A 18 5.37 -3.93 -2.14
C LEU A 18 6.14 -5.06 -1.46
N ALA A 19 7.46 -5.08 -1.61
CA ALA A 19 8.37 -5.89 -0.82
C ALA A 19 8.92 -5.08 0.37
N THR A 20 8.80 -5.64 1.57
CA THR A 20 9.47 -5.18 2.80
C THR A 20 10.24 -6.36 3.39
N ALA A 21 11.13 -6.11 4.36
CA ALA A 21 11.79 -7.16 5.12
C ALA A 21 11.83 -6.81 6.60
N ASP A 22 11.74 -7.81 7.46
CA ASP A 22 11.91 -7.60 8.91
C ASP A 22 13.37 -7.29 9.28
N ALA A 23 13.63 -7.08 10.57
CA ALA A 23 14.96 -6.79 11.10
C ALA A 23 16.02 -7.87 10.82
N SER A 24 15.60 -9.11 10.51
CA SER A 24 16.51 -10.21 10.13
C SER A 24 16.74 -10.30 8.62
N GLY A 25 16.13 -9.41 7.84
CA GLY A 25 16.18 -9.42 6.38
C GLY A 25 15.23 -10.43 5.74
N ARG A 26 14.27 -11.00 6.48
CA ARG A 26 13.29 -11.94 5.91
C ARG A 26 12.23 -11.17 5.13
N PRO A 27 12.06 -11.44 3.82
CA PRO A 27 11.15 -10.65 2.97
C PRO A 27 9.67 -11.01 3.18
N SER A 28 8.81 -10.02 2.92
CA SER A 28 7.36 -10.18 2.80
C SER A 28 6.85 -9.31 1.63
N VAL A 29 5.89 -9.84 0.86
CA VAL A 29 5.32 -9.17 -0.30
C VAL A 29 3.80 -9.14 -0.23
N ARG A 30 3.20 -8.05 -0.72
CA ARG A 30 1.74 -7.89 -0.87
C ARG A 30 1.42 -6.80 -1.89
N MET A 31 0.20 -6.81 -2.41
CA MET A 31 -0.30 -5.75 -3.29
C MET A 31 -0.76 -4.52 -2.50
N LEU A 32 -0.50 -3.34 -3.06
CA LEU A 32 -1.01 -2.04 -2.61
C LEU A 32 -1.35 -1.18 -3.83
N LEU A 33 -1.96 -0.02 -3.58
CA LEU A 33 -2.32 0.95 -4.61
C LEU A 33 -1.49 2.22 -4.42
N LEU A 34 -0.96 2.75 -5.53
CA LEU A 34 -0.30 4.05 -5.53
C LEU A 34 -1.33 5.16 -5.35
N LYS A 35 -1.02 6.16 -4.53
CA LYS A 35 -1.89 7.29 -4.23
C LYS A 35 -1.27 8.66 -4.46
N GLY A 36 0.05 8.73 -4.63
CA GLY A 36 0.75 9.94 -5.04
C GLY A 36 2.04 9.58 -5.77
N ALA A 37 2.41 10.40 -6.76
CA ALA A 37 3.68 10.36 -7.45
C ALA A 37 4.15 11.80 -7.66
N THR A 38 5.24 12.18 -7.01
CA THR A 38 5.87 13.50 -7.10
C THR A 38 7.35 13.34 -7.41
N GLU A 39 8.07 14.46 -7.56
CA GLU A 39 9.53 14.43 -7.69
C GLU A 39 10.21 13.84 -6.44
N ASP A 40 9.55 13.95 -5.28
CA ASP A 40 10.03 13.41 -4.00
C ASP A 40 9.81 11.89 -3.85
N GLY A 41 8.94 11.29 -4.67
CA GLY A 41 8.75 9.84 -4.72
C GLY A 41 7.31 9.38 -4.84
N PHE A 42 7.01 8.24 -4.21
CA PHE A 42 5.78 7.46 -4.41
C PHE A 42 5.06 7.23 -3.09
N THR A 43 3.79 7.62 -3.02
CA THR A 43 2.99 7.57 -1.78
C THR A 43 1.97 6.45 -1.82
N PHE A 44 1.86 5.71 -0.71
CA PHE A 44 0.79 4.74 -0.43
C PHE A 44 0.38 4.86 1.04
N TYR A 45 -0.83 4.42 1.37
CA TYR A 45 -1.36 4.48 2.74
C TYR A 45 -1.62 3.08 3.29
N THR A 46 -1.34 2.88 4.58
CA THR A 46 -1.49 1.60 5.26
C THR A 46 -1.79 1.80 6.74
N ASN A 47 -2.29 0.75 7.41
CA ASN A 47 -2.42 0.75 8.86
C ASN A 47 -1.05 0.53 9.52
N PHE A 48 -0.67 1.40 10.45
CA PHE A 48 0.61 1.35 11.18
C PHE A 48 0.81 0.13 12.09
N ASN A 49 -0.27 -0.62 12.37
CA ASN A 49 -0.25 -1.86 13.14
C ASN A 49 -0.12 -3.12 12.24
N SER A 50 -0.01 -2.93 10.92
CA SER A 50 0.13 -4.04 9.99
C SER A 50 1.56 -4.60 9.94
N ARG A 51 1.72 -5.83 9.43
CA ARG A 51 3.03 -6.46 9.27
C ARG A 51 4.02 -5.61 8.47
N LYS A 52 3.59 -5.04 7.33
CA LYS A 52 4.46 -4.20 6.50
C LYS A 52 4.94 -2.94 7.24
N SER A 53 4.11 -2.39 8.12
CA SER A 53 4.48 -1.24 8.94
C SER A 53 5.43 -1.63 10.07
N ALA A 54 5.28 -2.83 10.64
CA ALA A 54 6.26 -3.37 11.58
C ALA A 54 7.62 -3.58 10.91
N ASP A 55 7.65 -4.17 9.71
CA ASP A 55 8.86 -4.32 8.90
C ASP A 55 9.51 -2.94 8.67
N LEU A 56 8.77 -1.97 8.12
CA LEU A 56 9.27 -0.63 7.78
C LEU A 56 9.76 0.20 8.97
N LYS A 57 9.19 -0.03 10.17
CA LYS A 57 9.68 0.62 11.40
C LYS A 57 11.07 0.13 11.81
N THR A 58 11.40 -1.12 11.49
CA THR A 58 12.69 -1.73 11.83
C THR A 58 13.71 -1.69 10.68
N ASN A 59 13.22 -1.67 9.44
CA ASN A 59 14.00 -1.64 8.22
C ASN A 59 13.27 -0.75 7.19
N PRO A 60 13.62 0.54 7.08
CA PRO A 60 12.90 1.50 6.25
C PRO A 60 13.24 1.37 4.76
N ASN A 61 13.72 0.21 4.30
CA ASN A 61 13.99 -0.04 2.88
C ASN A 61 12.85 -0.85 2.27
N ALA A 62 12.40 -0.43 1.10
CA ALA A 62 11.39 -1.14 0.33
C ALA A 62 11.72 -1.22 -1.15
N ALA A 63 11.07 -2.16 -1.82
CA ALA A 63 11.00 -2.19 -3.27
C ALA A 63 9.54 -2.34 -3.71
N ILE A 64 9.17 -1.64 -4.77
CA ILE A 64 7.87 -1.77 -5.42
C ILE A 64 8.03 -2.21 -6.86
N CYS A 65 7.06 -3.01 -7.32
CA CYS A 65 6.99 -3.50 -8.67
C CYS A 65 5.59 -3.29 -9.25
N PHE A 66 5.50 -2.45 -10.29
CA PHE A 66 4.33 -2.42 -11.17
C PHE A 66 4.51 -3.47 -12.25
N HIS A 67 3.51 -4.31 -12.48
CA HIS A 67 3.48 -5.22 -13.61
C HIS A 67 2.21 -4.97 -14.43
N TRP A 68 2.39 -4.28 -15.55
CA TRP A 68 1.32 -3.96 -16.49
C TRP A 68 1.30 -5.01 -17.58
N LYS A 69 0.42 -5.99 -17.40
CA LYS A 69 0.39 -7.21 -18.22
C LYS A 69 0.00 -6.88 -19.66
N THR A 70 -0.96 -5.98 -19.85
CA THR A 70 -1.45 -5.59 -21.18
C THR A 70 -0.35 -4.88 -21.96
N LEU A 71 0.43 -4.03 -21.29
CA LEU A 71 1.59 -3.36 -21.89
C LEU A 71 2.85 -4.22 -21.99
N ARG A 72 2.89 -5.39 -21.34
CA ARG A 72 4.10 -6.22 -21.19
C ARG A 72 5.27 -5.43 -20.60
N ARG A 73 4.98 -4.55 -19.64
CA ARG A 73 5.98 -3.69 -19.00
C ARG A 73 6.04 -3.94 -17.50
N GLN A 74 7.23 -3.67 -16.96
CA GLN A 74 7.48 -3.71 -15.53
C GLN A 74 8.22 -2.44 -15.13
N ILE A 75 7.82 -1.85 -14.01
CA ILE A 75 8.54 -0.75 -13.37
C ILE A 75 8.98 -1.21 -11.99
N ARG A 76 10.26 -1.07 -11.68
CA ARG A 76 10.85 -1.37 -10.38
C ARG A 76 11.39 -0.10 -9.78
N ILE A 77 11.00 0.17 -8.54
CA ILE A 77 11.49 1.30 -7.75
C ILE A 77 11.94 0.74 -6.42
N ASN A 78 13.08 1.20 -5.92
CA ASN A 78 13.59 0.86 -4.61
C ASN A 78 14.10 2.12 -3.90
N GLY A 79 14.07 2.10 -2.58
CA GLY A 79 14.52 3.26 -1.82
C GLY A 79 14.09 3.21 -0.36
N PRO A 80 14.50 4.24 0.40
CA PRO A 80 14.03 4.44 1.75
C PRO A 80 12.54 4.82 1.77
N VAL A 81 11.88 4.54 2.88
CA VAL A 81 10.48 4.89 3.13
C VAL A 81 10.40 5.72 4.40
N SER A 82 9.73 6.86 4.31
CA SER A 82 9.39 7.71 5.46
C SER A 82 7.87 7.90 5.54
N PRO A 83 7.32 8.10 6.75
CA PRO A 83 5.92 8.49 6.88
C PRO A 83 5.69 9.89 6.27
N VAL A 84 4.54 10.06 5.63
CA VAL A 84 4.01 11.39 5.29
C VAL A 84 3.61 12.15 6.55
N SER A 85 3.32 13.45 6.44
CA SER A 85 2.83 14.23 7.57
C SER A 85 1.46 13.71 8.06
N LYS A 86 1.12 14.00 9.33
CA LYS A 86 -0.19 13.61 9.87
C LYS A 86 -1.31 14.32 9.13
N GLU A 87 -1.08 15.58 8.78
CA GLU A 87 -2.01 16.44 8.06
C GLU A 87 -2.29 15.87 6.66
N GLU A 88 -1.26 15.39 5.95
CA GLU A 88 -1.44 14.73 4.66
C GLU A 88 -2.19 13.40 4.80
N ALA A 89 -1.86 12.60 5.82
CA ALA A 89 -2.54 11.35 6.09
C ALA A 89 -4.03 11.55 6.44
N ASP A 90 -4.34 12.55 7.26
CA ASP A 90 -5.71 12.90 7.66
C ASP A 90 -6.51 13.46 6.48
N ALA A 91 -5.91 14.32 5.66
CA ALA A 91 -6.53 14.85 4.45
C ALA A 91 -6.85 13.75 3.44
N TYR A 92 -5.90 12.83 3.20
CA TYR A 92 -6.15 11.66 2.37
C TYR A 92 -7.24 10.75 2.97
N PHE A 93 -7.18 10.48 4.27
CA PHE A 93 -8.18 9.63 4.92
C PHE A 93 -9.58 10.22 4.80
N ALA A 94 -9.72 11.54 4.95
CA ALA A 94 -10.98 12.26 4.83
C ALA A 94 -11.57 12.22 3.40
N SER A 95 -10.72 12.16 2.36
CA SER A 95 -11.16 12.12 0.96
C SER A 95 -11.66 10.74 0.52
N ARG A 96 -11.40 9.68 1.29
CA ARG A 96 -11.86 8.33 0.96
C ARG A 96 -13.38 8.21 1.07
N ASP A 97 -13.96 7.34 0.24
CA ASP A 97 -15.36 6.98 0.32
C ASP A 97 -15.72 6.44 1.72
N HIS A 98 -16.97 6.61 2.13
CA HIS A 98 -17.41 6.26 3.48
C HIS A 98 -17.15 4.77 3.80
N GLY A 99 -17.42 3.85 2.86
CA GLY A 99 -17.20 2.41 3.07
C GLY A 99 -15.73 2.07 3.28
N SER A 100 -14.84 2.69 2.50
CA SER A 100 -13.39 2.61 2.69
C SER A 100 -12.94 3.08 4.07
N ARG A 101 -13.48 4.19 4.58
CA ARG A 101 -13.15 4.69 5.91
C ARG A 101 -13.64 3.72 6.98
N VAL A 102 -14.90 3.28 6.93
CA VAL A 102 -15.45 2.28 7.87
C VAL A 102 -14.63 0.99 7.87
N GLY A 103 -14.31 0.46 6.69
CA GLY A 103 -13.50 -0.76 6.57
C GLY A 103 -12.09 -0.61 7.16
N ALA A 104 -11.48 0.57 7.05
CA ALA A 104 -10.19 0.85 7.66
C ALA A 104 -10.26 0.91 9.20
N TRP A 105 -11.38 1.36 9.77
CA TRP A 105 -11.62 1.37 11.22
C TRP A 105 -11.94 -0.03 11.77
N ALA A 106 -12.83 -0.77 11.11
CA ALA A 106 -13.26 -2.10 11.55
C ALA A 106 -12.14 -3.16 11.44
N SER A 107 -11.26 -3.01 10.47
CA SER A 107 -10.18 -3.97 10.20
C SER A 107 -8.92 -3.69 11.02
N LEU A 108 -8.67 -4.53 12.02
CA LEU A 108 -7.34 -4.69 12.64
C LEU A 108 -6.38 -5.38 11.66
N GLN A 109 -5.82 -4.60 10.72
CA GLN A 109 -5.13 -5.13 9.55
C GLN A 109 -3.94 -6.03 9.93
N SER A 110 -3.98 -7.29 9.47
CA SER A 110 -2.99 -8.36 9.72
C SER A 110 -3.09 -9.05 11.08
N SER A 111 -4.05 -8.67 11.94
CA SER A 111 -4.32 -9.39 13.18
C SER A 111 -5.09 -10.69 12.90
N PRO A 112 -4.86 -11.76 13.69
CA PRO A 112 -5.70 -12.95 13.66
C PRO A 112 -7.17 -12.60 13.90
N MET A 113 -8.07 -13.35 13.27
CA MET A 113 -9.51 -13.19 13.40
C MET A 113 -10.15 -14.57 13.48
N ASN A 114 -11.10 -14.75 14.38
CA ASN A 114 -11.69 -16.07 14.63
C ASN A 114 -12.75 -16.44 13.59
N SER A 115 -13.43 -15.43 13.02
CA SER A 115 -14.50 -15.65 12.06
C SER A 115 -14.78 -14.41 11.21
N ARG A 116 -15.40 -14.60 10.04
CA ARG A 116 -15.86 -13.49 9.19
C ARG A 116 -16.90 -12.60 9.88
N SER A 117 -17.76 -13.19 10.72
CA SER A 117 -18.79 -12.44 11.47
C SER A 117 -18.18 -11.43 12.43
N GLU A 118 -16.99 -11.69 12.97
CA GLU A 118 -16.27 -10.75 13.84
C GLU A 118 -15.99 -9.41 13.12
N LEU A 119 -15.63 -9.46 11.84
CA LEU A 119 -15.41 -8.24 11.05
C LEU A 119 -16.72 -7.50 10.73
N GLN A 120 -17.81 -8.24 10.52
CA GLN A 120 -19.11 -7.63 10.17
C GLN A 120 -19.79 -6.95 11.35
N GLN A 121 -19.48 -7.39 12.58
CA GLN A 121 -20.01 -6.79 13.82
C GLN A 121 -19.27 -5.52 14.24
N ARG A 122 -18.04 -5.32 13.74
CA ARG A 122 -17.25 -4.11 13.96
C ARG A 122 -17.66 -3.02 12.98
#